data_AF-A0A4Q6E504-F1
#
_entry.id   AF-A0A4Q6E504-F1
#
_cell.length_a   1.000
_cell.length_b   1.000
_cell.length_c   1.000
_cell.angle_alpha   90.00
_cell.angle_beta   90.00
_cell.angle_gamma   90.00
#
_symmetry.space_group_name_H-M   'P 1'
#
loop_
_entity.id
_entity.type
_entity.pdbx_description
1 polymer ?
#
loop_
_entity_poly.entity_id
_entity_poly.type
_entity_poly.pdbx_seq_one_letter_code
_entity_poly.pdbx_strand_id
1 'polypeptide(L)' 'FLARDNMDIRLTASIGVASVPLHAITKSQILKAADEALYGVKKAVRNSVIAATAVAKE' A
#
# COMPACT_ATOMS: atom_id res chain seq x y z
N PHE A 1 4.69 21.19 -0.93
CA PHE A 1 3.92 21.14 0.33
C PHE A 1 4.54 22.03 1.42
N LEU A 2 5.86 22.01 1.66
CA LEU A 2 6.53 22.85 2.69
C LEU A 2 7.27 24.08 2.14
N ALA A 3 6.99 24.47 0.90
CA ALA A 3 7.68 25.59 0.24
C ALA A 3 7.44 26.95 0.93
N ARG A 4 6.34 27.10 1.69
CA ARG A 4 6.04 28.32 2.45
C ARG A 4 6.93 28.50 3.69
N ASP A 5 7.53 27.42 4.17
CA ASP A 5 8.43 27.42 5.33
C ASP A 5 9.91 27.44 4.90
N ASN A 6 10.19 27.75 3.63
CA ASN A 6 11.52 27.72 3.01
C ASN A 6 12.24 26.37 3.13
N MET A 7 11.46 25.27 3.23
CA MET A 7 12.01 23.90 3.30
C MET A 7 11.89 23.18 1.94
N ASP A 8 13.03 22.78 1.35
CA ASP A 8 13.06 21.88 0.19
C ASP A 8 13.03 20.42 0.65
N ILE A 9 11.85 19.94 1.01
CA ILE A 9 11.63 18.54 1.39
C ILE A 9 10.86 17.82 0.28
N ARG A 10 11.48 16.77 -0.26
CA ARG A 10 10.89 15.89 -1.27
C ARG A 10 10.51 14.56 -0.64
N LEU A 11 9.24 14.19 -0.78
CA LEU A 11 8.69 12.96 -0.24
C LEU A 11 8.04 12.15 -1.35
N THR A 12 8.08 10.84 -1.19
CA THR A 12 7.37 9.88 -2.02
C THR A 12 6.53 8.97 -1.13
N ALA A 13 5.51 8.34 -1.72
CA ALA A 13 4.67 7.38 -1.04
C ALA A 13 4.77 6.02 -1.72
N SER A 14 4.71 4.97 -0.91
CA SER A 14 4.47 3.61 -1.37
C SER A 14 3.03 3.26 -1.03
N ILE A 15 2.32 2.58 -1.93
CA ILE A 15 0.90 2.27 -1.76
C ILE A 15 0.68 0.78 -2.02
N GLY A 16 0.07 0.08 -1.06
CA GLY A 16 -0.46 -1.26 -1.23
C GLY A 16 -1.97 -1.20 -1.46
N VAL A 17 -2.46 -1.92 -2.47
CA VAL A 17 -3.87 -1.90 -2.87
C VAL A 17 -4.45 -3.31 -2.74
N ALA A 18 -5.66 -3.41 -2.20
CA ALA A 18 -6.43 -4.64 -2.20
C ALA A 18 -7.90 -4.33 -2.51
N SER A 19 -8.61 -5.33 -3.02
CA SER A 19 -10.03 -5.24 -3.42
C SER A 19 -10.83 -6.46 -2.95
N VAL A 20 -12.07 -6.23 -2.56
CA VAL A 20 -13.09 -7.27 -2.27
C VAL A 20 -13.92 -7.50 -3.54
N PRO A 21 -14.25 -8.75 -3.91
CA PRO A 21 -13.99 -10.00 -3.17
C PRO A 21 -12.64 -10.66 -3.49
N LEU A 22 -11.82 -10.07 -4.36
CA LEU A 22 -10.64 -10.74 -4.92
C LEU A 22 -9.59 -11.15 -3.87
N HIS A 23 -9.29 -10.28 -2.91
CA HIS A 23 -8.19 -10.46 -1.95
C HIS A 23 -8.68 -10.69 -0.51
N ALA A 24 -9.97 -10.50 -0.26
CA ALA A 24 -10.55 -10.60 1.07
C ALA A 24 -12.07 -10.76 1.02
N ILE A 25 -12.61 -11.37 2.08
CA ILE A 25 -14.05 -11.56 2.30
C ILE A 25 -14.52 -10.76 3.53
N THR A 26 -13.59 -10.44 4.44
CA THR A 26 -13.87 -9.64 5.64
C THR A 26 -13.12 -8.30 5.63
N LYS A 27 -13.62 -7.36 6.44
CA LYS A 27 -12.97 -6.05 6.65
C LYS A 27 -11.56 -6.15 7.22
N SER A 28 -11.28 -7.16 8.04
CA SER A 28 -9.94 -7.38 8.58
C SER A 28 -8.98 -7.90 7.51
N GLN A 29 -9.45 -8.86 6.71
CA GLN A 29 -8.66 -9.44 5.61
C GLN A 29 -8.28 -8.39 4.55
N ILE A 30 -9.17 -7.46 4.20
CA ILE A 30 -8.88 -6.47 3.16
C ILE A 30 -7.78 -5.49 3.60
N LEU A 31 -7.79 -5.08 4.87
CA LEU A 31 -6.74 -4.23 5.44
C LEU A 31 -5.41 -4.98 5.50
N LYS A 32 -5.43 -6.24 5.94
CA LYS A 32 -4.24 -7.08 5.98
C LYS A 32 -3.63 -7.28 4.59
N ALA A 33 -4.45 -7.55 3.57
CA ALA A 33 -3.98 -7.74 2.20
C ALA A 33 -3.35 -6.47 1.62
N ALA A 34 -3.92 -5.29 1.89
CA ALA A 34 -3.34 -4.02 1.46
C ALA A 34 -2.02 -3.71 2.17
N ASP A 35 -1.92 -4.01 3.48
CA ASP A 35 -0.69 -3.82 4.25
C ASP A 35 0.44 -4.76 3.80
N GLU A 36 0.11 -6.03 3.52
CA GLU A 36 1.08 -7.00 2.98
C GLU A 36 1.61 -6.56 1.61
N ALA A 37 0.74 -6.06 0.73
CA ALA A 37 1.14 -5.50 -0.56
C ALA A 37 2.09 -4.29 -0.38
N LEU A 38 1.77 -3.40 0.56
CA LEU A 38 2.62 -2.24 0.90
C LEU A 38 3.98 -2.66 1.44
N TYR A 39 4.03 -3.68 2.30
CA TYR A 39 5.27 -4.15 2.91
C TYR A 39 6.21 -4.76 1.88
N GLY A 40 5.66 -5.44 0.86
CA GLY A 40 6.40 -5.88 -0.32
C GLY A 40 7.09 -4.70 -1.04
N VAL A 41 6.36 -3.61 -1.29
CA VAL A 41 6.91 -2.40 -1.95
C VAL A 41 8.02 -1.74 -1.11
N LYS A 42 7.81 -1.62 0.21
CA LYS A 42 8.76 -0.94 1.12
C LYS A 42 10.12 -1.63 1.19
N LYS A 43 10.16 -2.95 0.96
CA LYS A 43 11.40 -3.74 0.92
C LYS A 43 12.10 -3.74 -0.44
N ALA A 44 11.35 -3.56 -1.54
CA ALA A 44 11.90 -3.70 -2.90
C ALA A 44 12.38 -2.37 -3.51
N VAL A 45 11.45 -1.47 -3.86
CA VAL A 45 11.75 -0.29 -4.71
C VAL A 45 11.33 1.03 -4.05
N ARG A 46 10.35 1.01 -3.13
CA ARG A 46 9.63 2.21 -2.63
C ARG A 46 9.00 3.03 -3.78
N ASN A 47 8.39 4.19 -3.48
CA ASN A 47 7.78 5.11 -4.46
C ASN A 47 6.98 4.40 -5.58
N SER A 48 6.16 3.41 -5.20
CA SER A 48 5.50 2.51 -6.14
C SER A 48 4.14 2.08 -5.60
N VAL A 49 3.30 1.59 -6.52
CA VAL A 49 1.98 1.03 -6.22
C VAL A 49 1.98 -0.45 -6.56
N ILE A 50 1.54 -1.30 -5.64
CA ILE A 50 1.38 -2.74 -5.87
C ILE A 50 0.02 -3.21 -5.37
N ALA A 51 -0.62 -4.08 -6.14
CA ALA A 51 -1.81 -4.80 -5.73
C ALA A 51 -1.44 -6.07 -4.96
N ALA A 52 -2.27 -6.44 -3.99
CA ALA A 52 -2.18 -7.71 -3.29
C ALA A 52 -2.23 -8.88 -4.29
N THR A 53 -1.47 -9.93 -4.02
CA THR A 53 -1.43 -11.14 -4.87
C THR A 53 -2.11 -12.34 -4.21
N ALA A 54 -2.35 -12.28 -2.89
CA ALA A 54 -3.04 -13.32 -2.16
C ALA A 54 -4.53 -13.30 -2.50
N VAL A 55 -5.05 -14.49 -2.83
CA VAL A 55 -6.47 -14.69 -3.10
C VAL A 55 -7.22 -14.78 -1.78
N ALA A 56 -8.44 -14.25 -1.74
CA ALA A 56 -9.33 -14.40 -0.60
C ALA A 56 -9.51 -15.89 -0.23
N LYS A 57 -9.32 -16.22 1.04
CA LYS A 57 -9.61 -17.54 1.62
C LYS A 57 -10.73 -17.41 2.64
N GLU A 58 -11.65 -18.38 2.61
CA GLU A 58 -12.79 -18.52 3.53
C GLU A 58 -12.35 -18.67 4.99
#